data_AF-A0A2T2RI12-F1
#
_entry.id   AF-A0A2T2RI12-F1
#
_cell.length_a   1.000
_cell.length_b   1.000
_cell.length_c   1.000
_cell.angle_alpha   90.00
_cell.angle_beta   90.00
_cell.angle_gamma   90.00
#
_symmetry.space_group_name_H-M   'P 1'
#
loop_
_entity.id
_entity.type
_entity.pdbx_description
1 polymer ?
#
loop_
_entity_poly.entity_id
_entity_poly.type
_entity_poly.pdbx_seq_one_letter_code
_entity_poly.pdbx_strand_id
1 'polypeptide(L)'
;MRRRQVWCCCFQAGRRRRNGRGGRAGHRRRRRGHRRQQRRNRRRGGRRRGEELAVYGDAAYGSGDTLERLEGLGADPKVKSPPPTSRNGHYTKDDFRVDLAAGTVICPAGATATISFRGDGSGTATFGAQCHTCPLRA
;
A
#
# COMPACT_ATOMS: atom_id res chain seq x y z
N MET A 1 -2.91 12.87 -16.28
CA MET A 1 -4.37 12.69 -16.11
C MET A 1 -4.62 11.96 -14.77
N ARG A 2 -4.68 12.67 -13.64
CA ARG A 2 -5.89 12.90 -12.81
C ARG A 2 -6.92 11.76 -12.83
N ARG A 3 -6.99 10.96 -11.75
CA ARG A 3 -8.22 10.43 -11.10
C ARG A 3 -7.89 10.15 -9.63
N ARG A 4 -8.07 11.11 -8.70
CA ARG A 4 -9.32 11.44 -7.97
C ARG A 4 -10.03 10.20 -7.40
N GLN A 5 -9.55 9.77 -6.24
CA GLN A 5 -10.28 9.53 -4.98
C GLN A 5 -11.82 9.66 -5.04
N VAL A 6 -12.55 8.59 -4.66
CA VAL A 6 -13.87 8.67 -4.00
C VAL A 6 -13.93 7.59 -2.88
N TRP A 7 -13.54 8.06 -1.69
CA TRP A 7 -14.03 7.76 -0.35
C TRP A 7 -15.10 6.67 -0.10
N CYS A 8 -14.84 5.82 0.91
CA CYS A 8 -15.85 5.44 1.92
C CYS A 8 -15.21 5.25 3.31
N CYS A 9 -15.28 6.34 4.08
CA CYS A 9 -15.35 6.53 5.53
C CYS A 9 -15.32 5.28 6.46
N CYS A 10 -14.23 5.10 7.21
CA CYS A 10 -14.26 4.88 8.67
C CYS A 10 -12.83 4.92 9.24
N PHE A 11 -12.26 6.12 9.26
CA PHE A 11 -11.01 6.45 9.94
C PHE A 11 -11.38 7.13 11.26
N GLN A 12 -11.33 6.41 12.39
CA GLN A 12 -11.50 7.03 13.69
C GLN A 12 -10.67 6.36 14.80
N ALA A 13 -9.69 7.15 15.25
CA ALA A 13 -9.30 7.38 16.63
C ALA A 13 -8.85 6.18 17.50
N GLY A 14 -7.53 6.03 17.58
CA GLY A 14 -6.77 6.35 18.78
C GLY A 14 -7.13 5.64 20.09
N ARG A 15 -6.20 4.81 20.58
CA ARG A 15 -5.86 4.78 22.01
C ARG A 15 -4.39 4.44 22.22
N ARG A 16 -3.65 5.43 22.72
CA ARG A 16 -2.35 5.26 23.37
C ARG A 16 -2.49 4.25 24.50
N ARG A 17 -1.64 3.24 24.54
CA ARG A 17 -1.12 2.70 25.81
C ARG A 17 0.40 2.71 25.77
N ARG A 18 0.96 3.67 26.50
CA ARG A 18 2.34 3.62 26.99
C ARG A 18 2.41 2.47 27.99
N ASN A 19 3.35 1.54 27.82
CA ASN A 19 3.93 0.87 28.97
C ASN A 19 5.45 0.94 28.86
N GLY A 20 6.04 1.60 29.86
CA GLY A 20 7.47 1.81 30.00
C GLY A 20 8.14 0.58 30.62
N ARG A 21 9.19 0.12 29.93
CA ARG A 21 10.55 -0.23 30.39
C ARG A 21 10.74 -0.84 31.79
N GLY A 22 11.50 -1.93 31.81
CA GLY A 22 12.19 -2.40 33.02
C GLY A 22 13.36 -3.37 32.86
N GLY A 23 14.06 -3.44 31.72
CA GLY A 23 15.24 -4.32 31.55
C GLY A 23 16.55 -3.54 31.42
N ARG A 24 17.20 -3.26 32.55
CA ARG A 24 18.55 -2.66 32.60
C ARG A 24 19.61 -3.74 32.40
N ALA A 25 20.39 -3.69 31.33
CA ALA A 25 21.80 -4.11 31.31
C ALA A 25 22.49 -3.71 30.01
N GLY A 26 23.68 -3.10 30.10
CA GLY A 26 24.66 -3.16 29.00
C GLY A 26 24.88 -1.94 28.10
N HIS A 27 24.51 -0.72 28.50
CA HIS A 27 24.75 0.49 27.66
C HIS A 27 25.93 1.35 28.12
N ARG A 28 27.15 0.81 28.23
CA ARG A 28 28.35 1.65 28.49
C ARG A 28 29.48 1.59 27.46
N ARG A 29 29.49 0.66 26.50
CA ARG A 29 30.59 0.59 25.50
C ARG A 29 30.20 0.88 24.04
N ARG A 30 28.91 0.99 23.69
CA ARG A 30 28.46 1.18 22.29
C ARG A 30 28.23 2.64 21.83
N ARG A 31 28.41 3.64 22.69
CA ARG A 31 28.07 5.06 22.35
C ARG A 31 29.09 5.76 21.43
N ARG A 32 30.34 5.29 21.33
CA ARG A 32 31.40 5.97 20.56
C ARG A 32 31.37 5.70 19.05
N GLY A 33 30.86 4.53 18.61
CA GLY A 33 30.78 4.15 17.20
C GLY A 33 29.66 4.87 16.43
N HIS A 34 28.47 4.98 17.02
CA HIS A 34 27.30 5.58 16.36
C HIS A 34 27.48 7.06 16.05
N ARG A 35 28.12 7.85 16.92
CA ARG A 35 28.40 9.28 16.66
C ARG A 35 29.38 9.50 15.49
N ARG A 36 30.35 8.59 15.29
CA ARG A 36 31.27 8.65 14.15
C ARG A 36 30.61 8.23 12.84
N GLN A 37 29.76 7.19 12.86
CA GLN A 37 28.96 6.79 11.69
C GLN A 37 27.97 7.89 11.26
N GLN A 38 27.26 8.51 12.21
CA GLN A 38 26.35 9.63 11.93
C GLN A 38 27.06 10.84 11.30
N ARG A 39 28.27 11.18 11.76
CA ARG A 39 29.08 12.27 11.17
C ARG A 39 29.63 11.93 9.78
N ARG A 40 29.96 10.66 9.50
CA ARG A 40 30.38 10.20 8.17
C ARG A 40 29.23 10.20 7.17
N ASN A 41 28.03 9.77 7.56
CA ASN A 41 26.82 9.89 6.73
C ASN A 41 26.50 11.36 6.40
N ARG A 42 26.62 12.28 7.36
CA ARG A 42 26.45 13.72 7.12
C ARG A 42 27.46 14.34 6.14
N ARG A 43 28.66 13.77 6.01
CA ARG A 43 29.69 14.25 5.07
C ARG A 43 29.57 13.65 3.66
N ARG A 44 28.97 12.45 3.53
CA ARG A 44 28.72 11.82 2.21
C ARG A 44 27.38 12.23 1.59
N GLY A 45 26.40 12.68 2.39
CA GLY A 45 25.10 13.19 1.92
C GLY A 45 25.14 14.63 1.40
N GLY A 46 26.14 14.97 0.58
CA GLY A 46 26.12 16.22 -0.17
C GLY A 46 25.09 16.08 -1.29
N ARG A 47 23.99 16.83 -1.22
CA ARG A 47 23.02 16.92 -2.32
C ARG A 47 23.77 17.36 -3.58
N ARG A 48 23.94 16.48 -4.57
CA ARG A 48 24.23 16.98 -5.92
C ARG A 48 22.95 17.68 -6.38
N ARG A 49 23.06 18.96 -6.74
CA ARG A 49 21.92 19.69 -7.32
C ARG A 49 21.49 18.93 -8.57
N GLY A 50 20.32 18.28 -8.53
CA GLY A 50 19.72 17.58 -9.66
C GLY A 50 19.45 16.08 -9.47
N GLU A 51 19.85 15.46 -8.36
CA GLU A 51 19.50 14.05 -8.09
C GLU A 51 18.29 13.97 -7.14
N GLU A 52 17.19 13.43 -7.64
CA GLU A 52 15.99 13.11 -6.85
C GLU A 52 16.33 12.07 -5.78
N LEU A 53 15.88 12.29 -4.54
CA LEU A 53 16.20 11.40 -3.42
C LEU A 53 15.38 10.11 -3.53
N ALA A 54 16.00 8.99 -3.90
CA ALA A 54 15.33 7.69 -3.85
C ALA A 54 15.17 7.20 -2.40
N VAL A 55 13.93 6.91 -1.98
CA VAL A 55 13.59 6.45 -0.63
C VAL A 55 12.98 5.05 -0.68
N TYR A 56 13.66 4.07 -0.10
CA TYR A 56 13.17 2.69 -0.06
C TYR A 56 12.51 2.38 1.29
N GLY A 57 11.32 1.79 1.25
CA GLY A 57 10.54 1.45 2.43
C GLY A 57 9.83 0.10 2.29
N ASP A 58 9.56 -0.55 3.42
CA ASP A 58 8.69 -1.73 3.44
C ASP A 58 7.20 -1.32 3.40
N ALA A 59 6.32 -2.30 3.23
CA ALA A 59 4.88 -2.07 3.03
C ALA A 59 4.19 -1.32 4.18
N ALA A 60 4.75 -1.32 5.40
CA ALA A 60 4.21 -0.53 6.51
C ALA A 60 4.28 0.98 6.26
N TYR A 61 5.17 1.43 5.37
CA TYR A 61 5.33 2.83 4.96
C TYR A 61 4.60 3.19 3.66
N GLY A 62 3.84 2.25 3.09
CA GLY A 62 3.13 2.43 1.82
C GLY A 62 1.80 3.20 1.92
N SER A 63 1.54 3.90 3.03
CA SER A 63 0.33 4.70 3.15
C SER A 63 0.36 5.91 2.23
N GLY A 64 -0.80 6.30 1.70
CA GLY A 64 -0.94 7.46 0.81
C GLY A 64 -0.31 8.72 1.39
N ASP A 65 -0.63 9.06 2.65
CA ASP A 65 -0.07 10.24 3.34
C ASP A 65 1.46 10.21 3.44
N THR A 66 2.06 9.02 3.59
CA THR A 66 3.52 8.90 3.67
C THR A 66 4.16 9.13 2.30
N LEU A 67 3.58 8.53 1.25
CA LEU A 67 4.07 8.70 -0.12
C LEU A 67 3.91 10.14 -0.59
N GLU A 68 2.75 10.75 -0.37
CA GLU A 68 2.47 12.15 -0.72
C GLU A 68 3.46 13.10 -0.05
N ARG A 69 3.78 12.86 1.23
CA ARG A 69 4.77 13.65 1.95
C ARG A 69 6.18 13.49 1.39
N LEU A 70 6.56 12.29 0.96
CA LEU A 70 7.87 12.04 0.36
C LEU A 70 7.99 12.71 -1.02
N GLU A 71 6.97 12.56 -1.85
CA GLU A 71 6.86 13.22 -3.15
C GLU A 71 6.91 14.75 -3.00
N GLY A 72 6.17 15.31 -2.04
CA GLY A 72 6.20 16.75 -1.74
C GLY A 72 7.56 17.30 -1.27
N LEU A 73 8.48 16.42 -0.85
CA LEU A 73 9.86 16.77 -0.50
C LEU A 73 10.84 16.60 -1.69
N GLY A 74 10.34 16.23 -2.88
CA GLY A 74 11.17 15.92 -4.05
C GLY A 74 11.94 14.62 -3.90
N ALA A 75 11.31 13.61 -3.29
CA ALA A 75 11.84 12.26 -3.20
C ALA A 75 11.08 11.32 -4.15
N ASP A 76 11.75 10.26 -4.59
CA ASP A 76 11.19 9.15 -5.36
C ASP A 76 10.99 7.93 -4.43
N PRO A 77 9.79 7.74 -3.85
CA PRO A 77 9.54 6.64 -2.92
C PRO A 77 9.41 5.31 -3.66
N LYS A 78 10.31 4.37 -3.37
CA LYS A 78 10.27 2.96 -3.78
C LYS A 78 9.80 2.10 -2.61
N VAL A 79 8.51 2.17 -2.32
CA VAL A 79 7.89 1.44 -1.21
C VAL A 79 7.17 0.20 -1.72
N LYS A 80 7.40 -0.94 -1.06
CA LYS A 80 6.74 -2.21 -1.41
C LYS A 80 5.22 -2.09 -1.26
N SER A 81 4.46 -2.54 -2.26
CA SER A 81 3.00 -2.65 -2.14
C SER A 81 2.64 -3.72 -1.09
N PRO A 82 1.70 -3.47 -0.16
CA PRO A 82 1.20 -4.51 0.73
C PRO A 82 0.53 -5.63 -0.09
N PRO A 83 0.51 -6.87 0.46
CA PRO A 83 -0.25 -7.95 -0.16
C PRO A 83 -1.73 -7.57 -0.25
N PRO A 84 -2.46 -8.09 -1.25
CA PRO A 84 -3.90 -7.89 -1.36
C PRO A 84 -4.57 -8.43 -0.10
N THR A 85 -5.50 -7.65 0.46
CA THR A 85 -6.31 -8.08 1.61
C THR A 85 -7.78 -8.03 1.25
N SER A 86 -8.51 -9.04 1.68
CA SER A 86 -9.97 -9.10 1.54
C SER A 86 -10.62 -8.68 2.85
N ARG A 87 -11.79 -8.05 2.78
CA ARG A 87 -12.64 -7.90 3.96
C ARG A 87 -13.35 -9.22 4.26
N ASN A 88 -13.41 -9.62 5.53
CA ASN A 88 -14.24 -10.73 6.02
C ASN A 88 -14.03 -12.08 5.29
N GLY A 89 -12.82 -12.37 4.80
CA GLY A 89 -12.54 -13.62 4.08
C GLY A 89 -13.15 -13.68 2.67
N HIS A 90 -13.54 -12.54 2.10
CA HIS A 90 -14.01 -12.48 0.71
C HIS A 90 -12.85 -12.72 -0.27
N TYR A 91 -13.16 -12.81 -1.57
CA TYR A 91 -12.11 -12.78 -2.58
C TYR A 91 -11.48 -11.38 -2.69
N THR A 92 -10.16 -11.34 -2.80
CA THR A 92 -9.39 -10.16 -3.18
C THR A 92 -9.52 -9.91 -4.68
N LYS A 93 -9.12 -8.72 -5.14
CA LYS A 93 -9.09 -8.42 -6.58
C LYS A 93 -8.18 -9.38 -7.36
N ASP A 94 -7.08 -9.82 -6.75
CA ASP A 94 -6.08 -10.67 -7.39
C ASP A 94 -6.58 -12.11 -7.60
N ASP A 95 -7.64 -12.51 -6.88
CA ASP A 95 -8.27 -13.81 -7.08
C ASP A 95 -9.14 -13.87 -8.36
N PHE A 96 -9.52 -12.72 -8.92
CA PHE A 96 -10.33 -12.66 -10.14
C PHE A 96 -9.47 -12.74 -11.39
N ARG A 97 -9.83 -13.64 -12.30
CA ARG A 97 -9.21 -13.71 -13.63
C ARG A 97 -9.90 -12.71 -14.55
N VAL A 98 -9.20 -11.64 -14.89
CA VAL A 98 -9.69 -10.58 -15.79
C VAL A 98 -9.04 -10.74 -17.16
N ASP A 99 -9.86 -10.96 -18.19
CA ASP A 99 -9.44 -10.93 -19.59
C ASP A 99 -10.03 -9.69 -20.26
N LEU A 100 -9.19 -8.67 -20.45
CA LEU A 100 -9.61 -7.42 -21.07
C LEU A 100 -9.78 -7.53 -22.59
N ALA A 101 -9.12 -8.51 -23.23
CA ALA A 101 -9.24 -8.73 -24.67
C ALA A 101 -10.54 -9.46 -25.01
N ALA A 102 -10.88 -10.49 -24.23
CA ALA A 102 -12.17 -11.17 -24.31
C ALA A 102 -13.31 -10.36 -23.66
N GLY A 103 -12.98 -9.33 -22.87
CA GLY A 103 -13.95 -8.51 -22.15
C GLY A 103 -14.70 -9.29 -21.06
N THR A 104 -14.03 -10.19 -20.34
CA THR A 104 -14.65 -11.03 -19.32
C THR A 104 -13.89 -11.02 -17.99
N VAL A 105 -14.62 -11.31 -16.91
CA VAL A 105 -14.07 -11.52 -15.56
C VAL A 105 -14.62 -12.83 -15.03
N ILE A 106 -13.75 -13.69 -14.53
CA ILE A 106 -14.09 -14.96 -13.92
C ILE A 106 -13.78 -14.88 -12.43
N CYS A 107 -14.78 -15.19 -11.58
CA CYS A 107 -14.58 -15.24 -10.14
C CYS A 107 -14.06 -16.62 -9.70
N PRO A 108 -13.41 -16.73 -8.53
CA PRO A 108 -12.90 -18.01 -8.02
C PRO A 108 -13.98 -19.08 -7.77
N ALA A 109 -15.24 -18.66 -7.59
CA ALA A 109 -16.38 -19.57 -7.49
C ALA A 109 -16.86 -20.11 -8.87
N GLY A 110 -16.20 -19.72 -9.97
CA GLY A 110 -16.46 -20.23 -11.32
C GLY A 110 -17.45 -19.43 -12.16
N ALA A 111 -18.08 -18.38 -11.61
CA ALA A 111 -18.98 -17.53 -12.39
C ALA A 111 -18.19 -16.61 -13.34
N THR A 112 -18.77 -16.33 -14.51
CA THR A 112 -18.18 -15.45 -15.53
C THR A 112 -19.11 -14.28 -15.82
N ALA A 113 -18.57 -13.06 -15.77
CA ALA A 113 -19.28 -11.83 -16.09
C ALA A 113 -18.59 -11.08 -17.24
N THR A 114 -19.37 -10.46 -18.11
CA THR A 114 -18.87 -9.61 -19.19
C THR A 114 -18.56 -8.21 -18.67
N ILE A 115 -17.49 -7.60 -19.18
CA ILE A 115 -17.09 -6.23 -18.89
C ILE A 115 -17.85 -5.28 -19.82
N SER A 116 -18.67 -4.42 -19.25
CA SER A 116 -19.25 -3.27 -19.95
C SER A 116 -18.24 -2.13 -19.97
N PHE A 117 -17.56 -1.96 -21.11
CA PHE A 117 -16.59 -0.89 -21.31
C PHE A 117 -17.27 0.46 -21.58
N ARG A 118 -16.64 1.54 -21.10
CA ARG A 118 -16.97 2.94 -21.38
C ARG A 118 -15.97 3.50 -22.39
N GLY A 119 -16.33 4.59 -23.05
CA GLY A 119 -15.49 5.22 -24.08
C GLY A 119 -14.12 5.74 -23.58
N ASP A 120 -13.89 5.81 -22.27
CA ASP A 120 -12.61 6.17 -21.66
C ASP A 120 -11.72 4.96 -21.32
N GLY A 121 -12.11 3.76 -21.76
CA GLY A 121 -11.40 2.50 -21.50
C GLY A 121 -11.65 1.92 -20.11
N SER A 122 -12.43 2.58 -19.25
CA SER A 122 -12.87 1.99 -18.00
C SER A 122 -13.98 0.95 -18.24
N GLY A 123 -14.09 -0.05 -17.36
CA GLY A 123 -15.08 -1.11 -17.51
C GLY A 123 -15.71 -1.50 -16.19
N THR A 124 -16.92 -2.06 -16.24
CA THR A 124 -17.60 -2.62 -15.07
C THR A 124 -18.14 -4.00 -15.42
N ALA A 125 -17.83 -5.01 -14.60
CA ALA A 125 -18.40 -6.34 -14.70
C ALA A 125 -19.29 -6.61 -13.48
N THR A 126 -20.49 -7.12 -13.72
CA THR A 126 -21.48 -7.40 -12.69
C THR A 126 -21.94 -8.85 -12.81
N PHE A 127 -21.69 -9.66 -11.78
CA PHE A 127 -22.10 -11.08 -11.74
C PHE A 127 -23.60 -11.27 -11.47
N GLY A 128 -24.27 -10.27 -10.88
CA GLY A 128 -25.73 -10.27 -10.70
C GLY A 128 -26.26 -11.53 -10.03
N ALA A 129 -27.16 -12.24 -10.72
CA ALA A 129 -27.84 -13.41 -10.20
C ALA A 129 -26.89 -14.58 -9.87
N GLN A 130 -25.76 -14.69 -10.57
CA GLN A 130 -24.75 -15.73 -10.31
C GLN A 130 -24.11 -15.58 -8.93
N CYS A 131 -24.10 -14.38 -8.36
CA CYS A 131 -23.62 -14.17 -7.00
C CYS A 131 -24.63 -14.61 -5.93
N HIS A 132 -25.91 -14.84 -6.24
CA HIS A 132 -26.90 -15.22 -5.23
C HIS A 132 -26.63 -16.60 -4.63
N THR A 133 -26.01 -17.50 -5.38
CA THR A 133 -25.62 -18.85 -4.93
C THR A 133 -24.19 -18.91 -4.38
N CYS A 134 -23.49 -17.77 -4.28
CA CYS A 134 -22.10 -17.74 -3.83
C CYS A 134 -22.00 -18.02 -2.31
N PRO A 135 -21.14 -18.96 -1.87
CA PRO A 135 -20.96 -19.27 -0.44
C PRO A 135 -20.54 -18.07 0.41
N LEU A 136 -19.84 -17.09 -0.19
CA LEU A 136 -19.36 -15.88 0.48
C LEU A 136 -20.44 -14.77 0.59
N ARG A 137 -21.66 -15.02 0.12
CA ARG A 137 -22.78 -14.06 0.23
C ARG A 137 -23.55 -14.19 1.55
N ALA A 138 -23.48 -15.36 2.20
CA ALA A 138 -24.23 -15.68 3.41
C ALA A 138 -23.79 -14.84 4.61
#